data_AF-A0A833FZQ6-F1
#
_entry.id   AF-A0A833FZQ6-F1
#
_cell.length_a   1.000
_cell.length_b   1.000
_cell.length_c   1.000
_cell.angle_alpha   90.00
_cell.angle_beta   90.00
_cell.angle_gamma   90.00
#
_symmetry.space_group_name_H-M   'P 1'
#
loop_
_entity.id
_entity.type
_entity.pdbx_description
1 polymer ?
#
loop_
_entity_poly.entity_id
_entity_poly.type
_entity_poly.pdbx_seq_one_letter_code
_entity_poly.pdbx_strand_id
1 'polypeptide(L)'
;MPLLVDTSGVWLRPEGALYITGGAETEEGEGPAAPDDFEPDWPLFEDVIWPALAARIPAFAAIRPGRAWAGHYDYNTLDQNAVIGPHPAVANFLFANGFSGHGLQQAPAVGKALAEWIVEGAPTMDLADVDVARFHPFQMNTAYVEARAAESLSSIFHMHWPSLQRHSARPARKSPLHDRLAARGACFGESLGWERANWYAPAEVAPRDIYSWHRPNWYEHTAAECRAVRENVAVLDLSSFGKHLIQGRDACRLLQRLCANDMDVEPGRIVYTHMLNRRGGIEVDVTVNRLSEDRFMVVSSAMFQPRDRAWIERHIAPDEHVFITDVTAGWSVLA
;
A
#
# COMPACT_ATOMS: atom_id res chain seq x y z
N MET A 1 -18.64 30.85 -4.93
CA MET A 1 -18.82 29.61 -4.15
C MET A 1 -17.49 28.86 -4.15
N PRO A 2 -17.03 28.28 -3.03
CA PRO A 2 -15.84 27.43 -3.02
C PRO A 2 -16.08 26.11 -3.77
N LEU A 3 -15.03 25.32 -3.99
CA LEU A 3 -15.18 23.89 -4.29
C LEU A 3 -15.90 23.24 -3.10
N LEU A 4 -16.93 22.45 -3.39
CA LEU A 4 -17.69 21.67 -2.44
C LEU A 4 -17.52 20.20 -2.80
N VAL A 5 -17.28 19.37 -1.78
CA VAL A 5 -17.35 17.91 -1.87
C VAL A 5 -18.37 17.47 -0.83
N ASP A 6 -19.44 16.83 -1.27
CA ASP A 6 -20.48 16.29 -0.42
C ASP A 6 -20.12 14.88 0.05
N THR A 7 -20.66 14.45 1.19
CA THR A 7 -20.42 13.09 1.72
C THR A 7 -21.04 11.98 0.87
N SER A 8 -21.90 12.32 -0.09
CA SER A 8 -22.35 11.42 -1.16
C SER A 8 -21.29 11.14 -2.24
N GLY A 9 -20.15 11.84 -2.21
CA GLY A 9 -19.11 11.76 -3.25
C GLY A 9 -19.34 12.69 -4.44
N VAL A 10 -20.44 13.44 -4.43
CA VAL A 10 -20.70 14.48 -5.43
C VAL A 10 -19.91 15.74 -5.11
N TRP A 11 -19.16 16.25 -6.08
CA TRP A 11 -18.40 17.48 -5.95
C TRP A 11 -18.86 18.55 -6.93
N LEU A 12 -18.67 19.81 -6.58
CA LEU A 12 -19.14 20.96 -7.33
C LEU A 12 -18.18 22.14 -7.19
N ARG A 13 -17.88 22.85 -8.27
CA ARG A 13 -17.17 24.15 -8.21
C ARG A 13 -17.70 25.13 -9.26
N PRO A 14 -17.48 26.45 -9.09
CA PRO A 14 -17.70 27.41 -10.16
C PRO A 14 -16.80 27.13 -11.38
N GLU A 15 -17.33 27.41 -12.56
CA GLU A 15 -16.65 27.35 -13.86
C GLU A 15 -17.08 28.59 -14.68
N GLY A 16 -16.36 29.70 -14.50
CA GLY A 16 -16.74 30.99 -15.07
C GLY A 16 -18.12 31.45 -14.57
N ALA A 17 -19.07 31.62 -15.49
CA ALA A 17 -20.47 31.96 -15.19
C ALA A 17 -21.36 30.73 -14.92
N LEU A 18 -20.80 29.52 -15.02
CA LEU A 18 -21.49 28.25 -14.82
C LEU A 18 -20.96 27.53 -13.57
N TYR A 19 -21.45 26.32 -13.36
CA TYR A 19 -20.92 25.37 -12.39
C TYR A 19 -20.56 24.07 -13.10
N ILE A 20 -19.54 23.39 -12.58
CA ILE A 20 -19.17 22.04 -13.01
C ILE A 20 -19.23 21.09 -11.81
N THR A 21 -19.74 19.89 -12.06
CA THR A 21 -19.99 18.86 -11.05
C THR A 21 -19.61 17.50 -11.60
N GLY A 22 -19.33 16.57 -10.70
CA GLY A 22 -19.17 15.16 -10.99
C GLY A 22 -19.43 14.33 -9.74
N GLY A 23 -19.47 13.01 -9.90
CA GLY A 23 -19.63 12.04 -8.82
C GLY A 23 -19.07 10.69 -9.27
N ALA A 24 -18.89 9.79 -8.32
CA ALA A 24 -18.57 8.40 -8.61
C ALA A 24 -19.87 7.58 -8.77
N GLU A 25 -19.77 6.49 -9.51
CA GLU A 25 -20.83 5.47 -9.57
C GLU A 25 -20.98 4.77 -8.21
N THR A 26 -22.10 4.08 -8.02
CA THR A 26 -22.24 3.16 -6.89
C THR A 26 -21.35 1.93 -7.08
N GLU A 27 -20.89 1.31 -5.99
CA GLU A 27 -20.11 0.05 -6.02
C GLU A 27 -20.76 -1.04 -6.92
N GLU A 28 -22.09 -1.11 -6.94
CA GLU A 28 -22.84 -2.00 -7.83
C GLU A 28 -22.79 -1.50 -9.29
N GLY A 29 -21.93 -2.10 -10.11
CA GLY A 29 -21.82 -1.82 -11.55
C GLY A 29 -20.47 -1.25 -11.99
N GLU A 30 -19.64 -0.86 -11.03
CA GLU A 30 -18.37 -0.19 -11.29
C GLU A 30 -17.30 -1.16 -11.81
N GLY A 31 -16.62 -0.76 -12.89
CA GLY A 31 -15.59 -1.55 -13.55
C GLY A 31 -14.65 -0.68 -14.37
N PRO A 32 -13.61 -1.27 -14.99
CA PRO A 32 -12.76 -0.54 -15.90
C PRO A 32 -13.58 -0.02 -17.09
N ALA A 33 -13.51 1.28 -17.34
CA ALA A 33 -14.13 1.89 -18.52
C ALA A 33 -13.58 1.25 -19.81
N ALA A 34 -14.44 1.10 -20.81
CA ALA A 34 -14.00 0.64 -22.12
C ALA A 34 -13.09 1.71 -22.77
N PRO A 35 -11.99 1.34 -23.47
CA PRO A 35 -11.04 2.33 -24.00
C PRO A 35 -11.62 3.37 -24.96
N ASP A 36 -12.79 3.10 -25.54
CA ASP A 36 -13.55 3.95 -26.45
C ASP A 36 -14.81 4.59 -25.84
N ASP A 37 -15.02 4.44 -24.52
CA ASP A 37 -16.17 5.01 -23.82
C ASP A 37 -15.91 6.48 -23.42
N PHE A 38 -16.44 7.39 -24.23
CA PHE A 38 -16.37 8.84 -23.98
C PHE A 38 -17.75 9.49 -23.93
N GLU A 39 -18.81 8.66 -23.80
CA GLU A 39 -20.17 9.16 -23.72
C GLU A 39 -20.52 9.50 -22.27
N PRO A 40 -21.06 10.71 -22.00
CA PRO A 40 -21.53 11.04 -20.66
C PRO A 40 -22.64 10.10 -20.18
N ASP A 41 -22.47 9.54 -18.98
CA ASP A 41 -23.52 8.80 -18.29
C ASP A 41 -24.57 9.78 -17.73
N TRP A 42 -25.62 10.01 -18.52
CA TRP A 42 -26.76 10.84 -18.10
C TRP A 42 -27.59 10.22 -16.96
N PRO A 43 -27.89 8.90 -16.95
CA PRO A 43 -28.47 8.24 -15.77
C PRO A 43 -27.72 8.52 -14.47
N LEU A 44 -26.38 8.43 -14.44
CA LEU A 44 -25.58 8.80 -13.25
C LEU A 44 -25.86 10.25 -12.83
N PHE A 45 -25.93 11.16 -13.79
CA PHE A 45 -26.26 12.55 -13.49
C PHE A 45 -27.68 12.71 -12.92
N GLU A 46 -28.68 12.11 -13.55
CA GLU A 46 -30.10 12.28 -13.22
C GLU A 46 -30.48 11.59 -11.91
N ASP A 47 -29.95 10.40 -11.65
CA ASP A 47 -30.35 9.54 -10.55
C ASP A 47 -29.47 9.69 -9.30
N VAL A 48 -28.20 10.10 -9.46
CA VAL A 48 -27.24 10.21 -8.35
C VAL A 48 -26.80 11.65 -8.10
N ILE A 49 -26.23 12.31 -9.12
CA ILE A 49 -25.58 13.61 -8.95
C ILE A 49 -26.61 14.72 -8.68
N TRP A 50 -27.62 14.84 -9.53
CA TRP A 50 -28.61 15.91 -9.46
C TRP A 50 -29.44 15.89 -8.17
N PRO A 51 -29.97 14.74 -7.70
CA PRO A 51 -30.71 14.68 -6.45
C PRO A 51 -29.85 15.10 -5.24
N ALA A 52 -28.58 14.66 -5.19
CA ALA A 52 -27.65 15.06 -4.14
C ALA A 52 -27.38 16.58 -4.14
N LEU A 53 -27.13 17.17 -5.31
CA LEU A 53 -26.92 18.61 -5.45
C LEU A 53 -28.17 19.42 -5.07
N ALA A 54 -29.34 19.02 -5.57
CA ALA A 54 -30.60 19.73 -5.31
C ALA A 54 -30.99 19.66 -3.83
N ALA A 55 -30.74 18.53 -3.16
CA ALA A 55 -30.92 18.39 -1.73
C ALA A 55 -29.95 19.27 -0.93
N ARG A 56 -28.68 19.34 -1.35
CA ARG A 56 -27.63 20.12 -0.66
C ARG A 56 -27.77 21.62 -0.89
N ILE A 57 -28.12 22.04 -2.10
CA ILE A 57 -28.22 23.43 -2.53
C ILE A 57 -29.55 23.63 -3.28
N PRO A 58 -30.67 23.90 -2.58
CA PRO A 58 -31.99 24.00 -3.21
C PRO A 58 -32.11 25.06 -4.33
N ALA A 59 -31.24 26.09 -4.32
CA ALA A 59 -31.17 27.09 -5.39
C ALA A 59 -30.81 26.47 -6.76
N PHE A 60 -30.22 25.29 -6.81
CA PHE A 60 -29.91 24.59 -8.04
C PHE A 60 -31.17 24.13 -8.79
N ALA A 61 -32.32 24.02 -8.14
CA ALA A 61 -33.59 23.76 -8.82
C ALA A 61 -33.96 24.84 -9.87
N ALA A 62 -33.34 26.02 -9.81
CA ALA A 62 -33.55 27.11 -10.77
C ALA A 62 -32.62 27.06 -11.99
N ILE A 63 -31.62 26.17 -12.02
CA ILE A 63 -30.69 26.02 -13.15
C ILE A 63 -31.00 24.76 -13.96
N ARG A 64 -30.41 24.65 -15.15
CA ARG A 64 -30.55 23.48 -16.03
C ARG A 64 -29.18 22.88 -16.32
N PRO A 65 -29.09 21.55 -16.52
CA PRO A 65 -27.87 20.92 -17.00
C PRO A 65 -27.45 21.54 -18.34
N GLY A 66 -26.14 21.71 -18.49
CA GLY A 66 -25.51 22.31 -19.67
C GLY A 66 -24.74 21.28 -20.47
N ARG A 67 -23.47 21.58 -20.74
CA ARG A 67 -22.56 20.70 -21.47
C ARG A 67 -22.01 19.62 -20.52
N ALA A 68 -21.78 18.42 -21.06
CA ALA A 68 -21.13 17.32 -20.36
C ALA A 68 -20.02 16.73 -21.26
N TRP A 69 -19.07 16.07 -20.63
CA TRP A 69 -18.02 15.28 -21.28
C TRP A 69 -17.64 14.13 -20.34
N ALA A 70 -17.29 12.97 -20.91
CA ALA A 70 -16.65 11.89 -20.18
C ALA A 70 -15.18 11.82 -20.59
N GLY A 71 -14.34 11.30 -19.69
CA GLY A 71 -12.92 11.17 -19.96
C GLY A 71 -12.27 10.15 -19.05
N HIS A 72 -11.32 9.41 -19.62
CA HIS A 72 -10.51 8.46 -18.86
C HIS A 72 -9.48 9.19 -18.01
N TYR A 73 -9.24 8.63 -16.84
CA TYR A 73 -8.07 8.95 -16.03
C TYR A 73 -7.47 7.67 -15.50
N ASP A 74 -6.17 7.72 -15.23
CA ASP A 74 -5.43 6.59 -14.69
C ASP A 74 -5.79 6.38 -13.21
N TYR A 75 -6.12 5.13 -12.87
CA TYR A 75 -6.53 4.76 -11.53
C TYR A 75 -5.66 3.62 -11.00
N ASN A 76 -5.00 3.83 -9.87
CA ASN A 76 -4.29 2.77 -9.18
C ASN A 76 -5.28 1.99 -8.32
N THR A 77 -5.74 0.84 -8.80
CA THR A 77 -6.75 0.03 -8.10
C THR A 77 -6.22 -0.63 -6.83
N LEU A 78 -4.90 -0.68 -6.61
CA LEU A 78 -4.30 -1.34 -5.45
C LEU A 78 -4.54 -0.55 -4.16
N ASP A 79 -4.25 0.76 -4.20
CA ASP A 79 -4.29 1.63 -3.02
C ASP A 79 -4.66 3.09 -3.34
N GLN A 80 -5.02 3.41 -4.60
CA GLN A 80 -5.38 4.76 -5.09
C GLN A 80 -4.25 5.79 -5.05
N ASN A 81 -3.08 5.44 -4.54
CA ASN A 81 -1.93 6.33 -4.48
C ASN A 81 -1.21 6.38 -5.82
N ALA A 82 -0.49 7.47 -6.05
CA ALA A 82 0.42 7.55 -7.18
C ALA A 82 1.48 6.43 -7.15
N VAL A 83 2.04 6.15 -8.32
CA VAL A 83 3.15 5.23 -8.52
C VAL A 83 4.31 6.04 -9.10
N ILE A 84 5.30 6.29 -8.25
CA ILE A 84 6.36 7.25 -8.48
C ILE A 84 7.70 6.57 -8.19
N GLY A 85 8.73 6.94 -8.97
CA GLY A 85 10.11 6.61 -8.64
C GLY A 85 10.77 5.60 -9.57
N PRO A 86 12.02 5.25 -9.27
CA PRO A 86 12.89 4.48 -10.16
C PRO A 86 12.45 3.03 -10.28
N HIS A 87 12.36 2.54 -11.52
CA HIS A 87 12.07 1.14 -11.80
C HIS A 87 13.09 0.23 -11.10
N PRO A 88 12.66 -0.82 -10.36
CA PRO A 88 13.58 -1.67 -9.61
C PRO A 88 14.65 -2.37 -10.47
N ALA A 89 14.28 -2.85 -11.65
CA ALA A 89 15.18 -3.59 -12.56
C ALA A 89 15.73 -2.82 -13.77
N VAL A 90 15.24 -1.60 -14.07
CA VAL A 90 15.60 -0.87 -15.30
C VAL A 90 16.25 0.46 -14.90
N ALA A 91 17.54 0.58 -15.16
CA ALA A 91 18.29 1.80 -14.88
C ALA A 91 17.77 2.98 -15.71
N ASN A 92 17.78 4.18 -15.11
CA ASN A 92 17.37 5.44 -15.75
C ASN A 92 15.91 5.47 -16.25
N PHE A 93 15.03 4.64 -15.69
CA PHE A 93 13.59 4.68 -15.93
C PHE A 93 12.85 5.09 -14.67
N LEU A 94 12.05 6.16 -14.74
CA LEU A 94 11.28 6.70 -13.62
C LEU A 94 9.78 6.62 -13.93
N PHE A 95 8.99 6.23 -12.93
CA PHE A 95 7.53 6.28 -12.95
C PHE A 95 7.01 7.61 -12.39
N ALA A 96 5.91 8.06 -12.96
CA ALA A 96 5.03 9.10 -12.44
C ALA A 96 3.64 8.93 -13.05
N ASN A 97 2.85 8.01 -12.49
CA ASN A 97 1.50 7.67 -12.96
C ASN A 97 0.64 7.17 -11.80
N GLY A 98 -0.57 6.66 -12.09
CA GLY A 98 -1.48 6.08 -11.12
C GLY A 98 -2.12 7.10 -10.18
N PHE A 99 -2.33 8.34 -10.64
CA PHE A 99 -2.72 9.45 -9.75
C PHE A 99 -4.16 9.39 -9.24
N SER A 100 -4.99 8.50 -9.77
CA SER A 100 -6.35 8.22 -9.30
C SER A 100 -7.19 9.49 -9.15
N GLY A 101 -7.09 10.39 -10.14
CA GLY A 101 -7.84 11.66 -10.18
C GLY A 101 -7.18 12.85 -9.47
N HIS A 102 -6.07 12.65 -8.75
CA HIS A 102 -5.39 13.70 -7.99
C HIS A 102 -4.19 14.34 -8.71
N GLY A 103 -3.95 13.97 -9.96
CA GLY A 103 -2.72 14.33 -10.69
C GLY A 103 -2.47 15.83 -10.77
N LEU A 104 -3.51 16.64 -11.02
CA LEU A 104 -3.37 18.10 -11.09
C LEU A 104 -2.93 18.70 -9.74
N GLN A 105 -3.45 18.16 -8.63
CA GLN A 105 -3.13 18.65 -7.29
C GLN A 105 -1.71 18.25 -6.88
N GLN A 106 -1.26 17.05 -7.27
CA GLN A 106 0.02 16.48 -6.86
C GLN A 106 1.17 16.85 -7.82
N ALA A 107 0.88 17.26 -9.07
CA ALA A 107 1.88 17.49 -10.11
C ALA A 107 3.06 18.38 -9.69
N PRO A 108 2.88 19.52 -8.98
CA PRO A 108 4.01 20.36 -8.58
C PRO A 108 4.98 19.63 -7.62
N ALA A 109 4.45 18.86 -6.67
CA ALA A 109 5.25 18.13 -5.70
C ALA A 109 5.98 16.95 -6.38
N VAL A 110 5.30 16.22 -7.25
CA VAL A 110 5.90 15.13 -8.02
C VAL A 110 6.97 15.65 -8.98
N GLY A 111 6.73 16.77 -9.66
CA GLY A 111 7.73 17.42 -10.50
C GLY A 111 9.00 17.77 -9.74
N LYS A 112 8.88 18.34 -8.53
CA LYS A 112 10.02 18.60 -7.64
C LYS A 112 10.73 17.30 -7.24
N ALA A 113 9.99 16.29 -6.80
CA ALA A 113 10.55 15.01 -6.36
C ALA A 113 11.35 14.32 -7.47
N LEU A 114 10.80 14.26 -8.68
CA LEU A 114 11.47 13.67 -9.84
C LEU A 114 12.70 14.49 -10.26
N ALA A 115 12.61 15.82 -10.23
CA ALA A 115 13.76 16.68 -10.53
C ALA A 115 14.91 16.43 -9.53
N GLU A 116 14.61 16.33 -8.23
CA GLU A 116 15.60 15.97 -7.21
C GLU A 116 16.15 14.55 -7.42
N TRP A 117 15.32 13.60 -7.83
CA TRP A 117 15.80 12.26 -8.16
C TRP A 117 16.78 12.27 -9.32
N ILE A 118 16.50 13.04 -10.37
CA ILE A 118 17.33 13.13 -11.57
C ILE A 118 18.66 13.85 -11.27
N VAL A 119 18.61 14.95 -10.51
CA VAL A 119 19.80 15.80 -10.26
C VAL A 119 20.64 15.28 -9.08
N GLU A 120 20.00 14.93 -7.97
CA GLU A 120 20.66 14.59 -6.70
C GLU A 120 20.70 13.08 -6.42
N GLY A 121 19.98 12.28 -7.21
CA GLY A 121 19.85 10.83 -7.04
C GLY A 121 18.84 10.39 -5.98
N ALA A 122 18.23 11.32 -5.23
CA ALA A 122 17.19 11.02 -4.24
C ALA A 122 16.33 12.26 -3.89
N PRO A 123 15.00 12.09 -3.67
CA PRO A 123 14.07 13.17 -3.31
C PRO A 123 14.18 13.56 -1.84
N THR A 124 14.01 14.85 -1.54
CA THR A 124 14.06 15.39 -0.16
C THR A 124 12.83 15.04 0.68
N MET A 125 11.75 14.62 0.03
CA MET A 125 10.54 14.12 0.67
C MET A 125 10.53 12.60 0.72
N ASP A 126 9.90 12.04 1.76
CA ASP A 126 9.64 10.61 1.80
C ASP A 126 8.52 10.27 0.81
N LEU A 127 8.77 9.24 0.00
CA LEU A 127 7.88 8.75 -1.05
C LEU A 127 7.49 7.29 -0.83
N ALA A 128 7.71 6.74 0.37
CA ALA A 128 7.42 5.35 0.71
C ALA A 128 6.08 4.83 0.18
N ASP A 129 5.02 5.58 0.45
CA ASP A 129 3.64 5.18 0.17
C ASP A 129 3.28 5.31 -1.31
N VAL A 130 4.12 5.97 -2.11
CA VAL A 130 3.94 6.16 -3.56
C VAL A 130 5.04 5.49 -4.38
N ASP A 131 6.05 4.88 -3.75
CA ASP A 131 7.18 4.26 -4.44
C ASP A 131 6.72 3.06 -5.27
N VAL A 132 7.17 2.96 -6.52
CA VAL A 132 6.87 1.83 -7.41
C VAL A 132 7.38 0.49 -6.87
N ALA A 133 8.45 0.49 -6.07
CA ALA A 133 9.04 -0.70 -5.48
C ALA A 133 8.22 -1.26 -4.31
N ARG A 134 7.11 -0.63 -3.90
CA ARG A 134 6.25 -1.12 -2.81
C ARG A 134 5.41 -2.35 -3.21
N PHE A 135 5.29 -2.62 -4.51
CA PHE A 135 4.44 -3.71 -5.01
C PHE A 135 5.22 -5.00 -5.26
N HIS A 136 4.60 -6.13 -4.95
CA HIS A 136 5.05 -7.41 -5.44
C HIS A 136 4.63 -7.64 -6.90
N PRO A 137 5.40 -8.44 -7.68
CA PRO A 137 5.02 -8.82 -9.04
C PRO A 137 3.61 -9.39 -9.19
N PHE A 138 3.14 -10.18 -8.21
CA PHE A 138 1.78 -10.74 -8.28
C PHE A 138 0.68 -9.68 -8.09
N GLN A 139 0.96 -8.53 -7.47
CA GLN A 139 -0.02 -7.45 -7.33
C GLN A 139 -0.16 -6.61 -8.60
N MET A 140 0.81 -6.72 -9.51
CA MET A 140 0.85 -5.95 -10.77
C MET A 140 0.27 -6.72 -11.96
N ASN A 141 -0.21 -7.95 -11.77
CA ASN A 141 -0.84 -8.69 -12.85
C ASN A 141 -2.30 -8.26 -13.06
N THR A 142 -2.80 -8.40 -14.28
CA THR A 142 -4.14 -7.98 -14.70
C THR A 142 -5.24 -8.53 -13.79
N ALA A 143 -5.20 -9.83 -13.45
CA ALA A 143 -6.24 -10.44 -12.63
C ALA A 143 -6.31 -9.86 -11.21
N TYR A 144 -5.16 -9.53 -10.60
CA TYR A 144 -5.13 -8.89 -9.28
C TYR A 144 -5.65 -7.45 -9.34
N VAL A 145 -5.21 -6.68 -10.36
CA VAL A 145 -5.63 -5.30 -10.59
C VAL A 145 -7.14 -5.20 -10.86
N GLU A 146 -7.68 -6.10 -11.68
CA GLU A 146 -9.12 -6.19 -11.98
C GLU A 146 -9.92 -6.61 -10.75
N ALA A 147 -9.45 -7.60 -9.99
CA ALA A 147 -10.12 -8.02 -8.76
C ALA A 147 -10.22 -6.88 -7.72
N ARG A 148 -9.23 -5.98 -7.67
CA ARG A 148 -9.23 -4.81 -6.79
C ARG A 148 -10.09 -3.64 -7.31
N ALA A 149 -10.29 -3.54 -8.63
CA ALA A 149 -10.95 -2.39 -9.26
C ALA A 149 -12.35 -2.13 -8.66
N ALA A 150 -13.14 -3.19 -8.48
CA ALA A 150 -14.52 -3.13 -8.00
C ALA A 150 -14.66 -2.55 -6.58
N GLU A 151 -13.65 -2.68 -5.72
CA GLU A 151 -13.69 -2.13 -4.35
C GLU A 151 -13.07 -0.72 -4.29
N SER A 152 -12.13 -0.41 -5.17
CA SER A 152 -11.33 0.81 -5.03
C SER A 152 -12.01 2.02 -5.65
N LEU A 153 -12.61 1.91 -6.84
CA LEU A 153 -13.01 3.07 -7.65
C LEU A 153 -14.03 4.00 -6.94
N SER A 154 -15.09 3.47 -6.36
CA SER A 154 -16.14 4.20 -5.62
C SER A 154 -15.73 4.64 -4.22
N SER A 155 -14.72 3.99 -3.64
CA SER A 155 -14.33 4.23 -2.25
C SER A 155 -13.58 5.54 -2.00
N ILE A 156 -13.23 6.31 -3.04
CA ILE A 156 -12.48 7.56 -2.94
C ILE A 156 -13.15 8.62 -2.04
N PHE A 157 -14.48 8.57 -1.92
CA PHE A 157 -15.27 9.44 -1.05
C PHE A 157 -15.88 8.72 0.16
N HIS A 158 -15.56 7.45 0.36
CA HIS A 158 -16.06 6.69 1.52
C HIS A 158 -15.42 7.18 2.82
N MET A 159 -16.01 6.76 3.93
CA MET A 159 -15.42 6.97 5.24
C MET A 159 -14.08 6.21 5.33
N HIS A 160 -12.99 6.95 5.47
CA HIS A 160 -11.65 6.41 5.65
C HIS A 160 -11.45 5.96 7.11
N TRP A 161 -12.11 4.86 7.48
CA TRP A 161 -12.01 4.33 8.82
C TRP A 161 -10.56 4.00 9.20
N PRO A 162 -10.12 4.29 10.44
CA PRO A 162 -8.85 3.78 10.94
C PRO A 162 -8.81 2.25 10.82
N SER A 163 -7.68 1.73 10.32
CA SER A 163 -7.44 0.29 10.14
C SER A 163 -8.35 -0.41 9.13
N LEU A 164 -9.08 0.34 8.28
CA LEU A 164 -9.93 -0.23 7.23
C LEU A 164 -9.16 -1.29 6.42
N GLN A 165 -9.74 -2.48 6.33
CA GLN A 165 -9.19 -3.58 5.55
C GLN A 165 -9.93 -3.65 4.23
N ARG A 166 -9.18 -3.88 3.16
CA ARG A 166 -9.77 -4.22 1.87
C ARG A 166 -10.18 -5.69 1.86
N HIS A 167 -11.26 -6.00 1.15
CA HIS A 167 -11.82 -7.35 1.07
C HIS A 167 -11.58 -8.02 -0.29
N SER A 168 -11.35 -7.24 -1.34
CA SER A 168 -11.10 -7.75 -2.69
C SER A 168 -9.68 -8.35 -2.85
N ALA A 169 -9.54 -9.23 -3.84
CA ALA A 169 -8.30 -9.95 -4.16
C ALA A 169 -7.67 -10.73 -2.98
N ARG A 170 -8.51 -11.22 -2.05
CA ARG A 170 -8.10 -12.00 -0.87
C ARG A 170 -8.74 -13.40 -0.85
N PRO A 171 -8.05 -14.42 -0.28
CA PRO A 171 -6.68 -14.37 0.22
C PRO A 171 -5.64 -14.59 -0.90
N ALA A 172 -4.60 -13.75 -0.97
CA ALA A 172 -3.53 -13.92 -1.96
C ALA A 172 -2.38 -14.81 -1.46
N ARG A 173 -1.95 -14.61 -0.21
CA ARG A 173 -0.87 -15.37 0.43
C ARG A 173 -1.30 -15.76 1.84
N LYS A 174 -1.13 -17.04 2.18
CA LYS A 174 -1.47 -17.59 3.50
C LYS A 174 -0.26 -18.25 4.13
N SER A 175 -0.07 -18.08 5.43
CA SER A 175 0.92 -18.87 6.16
C SER A 175 0.43 -20.34 6.29
N PRO A 176 1.33 -21.30 6.56
CA PRO A 176 0.93 -22.68 6.89
C PRO A 176 0.06 -22.80 8.15
N LEU A 177 -0.07 -21.73 8.94
CA LEU A 177 -0.91 -21.71 10.15
C LEU A 177 -2.28 -21.09 9.91
N HIS A 178 -2.52 -20.45 8.77
CA HIS A 178 -3.74 -19.70 8.49
C HIS A 178 -5.01 -20.44 8.91
N ASP A 179 -5.22 -21.67 8.43
CA ASP A 179 -6.45 -22.40 8.69
C ASP A 179 -6.59 -22.82 10.17
N ARG A 180 -5.46 -23.00 10.88
CA ARG A 180 -5.44 -23.24 12.33
C ARG A 180 -5.79 -21.97 13.11
N LEU A 181 -5.30 -20.82 12.67
CA LEU A 181 -5.62 -19.52 13.27
C LEU A 181 -7.10 -19.17 13.03
N ALA A 182 -7.60 -19.42 11.83
CA ALA A 182 -9.02 -19.25 11.49
C ALA A 182 -9.92 -20.08 12.40
N ALA A 183 -9.58 -21.36 12.63
CA ALA A 183 -10.30 -22.24 13.55
C ALA A 183 -10.24 -21.79 15.03
N ARG A 184 -9.35 -20.84 15.37
CA ARG A 184 -9.23 -20.21 16.68
C ARG A 184 -9.85 -18.81 16.74
N GLY A 185 -10.64 -18.43 15.73
CA GLY A 185 -11.35 -17.16 15.70
C GLY A 185 -10.52 -15.98 15.20
N ALA A 186 -9.43 -16.21 14.45
CA ALA A 186 -8.66 -15.11 13.88
C ALA A 186 -9.53 -14.22 12.97
N CYS A 187 -9.54 -12.92 13.25
CA CYS A 187 -9.96 -11.90 12.31
C CYS A 187 -8.75 -11.46 11.48
N PHE A 188 -8.77 -11.75 10.18
CA PHE A 188 -7.62 -11.51 9.31
C PHE A 188 -7.63 -10.12 8.68
N GLY A 189 -6.51 -9.42 8.78
CA GLY A 189 -6.14 -8.32 7.90
C GLY A 189 -5.20 -8.78 6.78
N GLU A 190 -4.99 -7.90 5.82
CA GLU A 190 -4.09 -8.11 4.69
C GLU A 190 -2.91 -7.13 4.72
N SER A 191 -1.72 -7.65 4.42
CA SER A 191 -0.50 -6.83 4.29
C SER A 191 0.42 -7.41 3.22
N LEU A 192 0.58 -6.69 2.10
CA LEU A 192 1.34 -7.13 0.91
C LEU A 192 0.99 -8.57 0.44
N GLY A 193 -0.32 -8.83 0.40
CA GLY A 193 -0.99 -10.07 0.03
C GLY A 193 -1.09 -11.10 1.15
N TRP A 194 -0.41 -10.91 2.29
CA TRP A 194 -0.47 -11.87 3.40
C TRP A 194 -1.69 -11.68 4.27
N GLU A 195 -2.43 -12.77 4.48
CA GLU A 195 -3.43 -12.88 5.54
C GLU A 195 -2.75 -12.97 6.91
N ARG A 196 -2.97 -11.97 7.76
CA ARG A 196 -2.41 -11.86 9.11
C ARG A 196 -3.53 -11.76 10.12
N ALA A 197 -3.49 -12.56 11.19
CA ALA A 197 -4.45 -12.43 12.28
C ALA A 197 -4.21 -11.09 12.99
N ASN A 198 -5.17 -10.18 12.89
CA ASN A 198 -5.13 -8.87 13.57
C ASN A 198 -5.53 -9.00 15.04
N TRP A 199 -6.50 -9.87 15.33
CA TRP A 199 -7.00 -10.19 16.66
C TRP A 199 -7.78 -11.51 16.62
N TYR A 200 -8.11 -12.07 17.78
CA TYR A 200 -8.86 -13.33 17.90
C TYR A 200 -10.20 -13.11 18.59
N ALA A 201 -11.27 -13.51 17.90
CA ALA A 201 -12.63 -13.50 18.42
C ALA A 201 -12.91 -14.73 19.29
N PRO A 202 -13.53 -14.57 20.47
CA PRO A 202 -14.01 -15.70 21.26
C PRO A 202 -15.21 -16.39 20.57
N ALA A 203 -15.57 -17.60 21.02
CA ALA A 203 -16.51 -18.50 20.34
C ALA A 203 -17.89 -17.88 19.99
N GLU A 204 -18.36 -16.91 20.75
CA GLU A 204 -19.68 -16.26 20.54
C GLU A 204 -19.58 -14.91 19.81
N VAL A 205 -18.38 -14.50 19.39
CA VAL A 205 -18.14 -13.25 18.67
C VAL A 205 -17.71 -13.56 17.25
N ALA A 206 -18.36 -12.92 16.28
CA ALA A 206 -17.95 -13.04 14.89
C ALA A 206 -16.57 -12.38 14.68
N PRO A 207 -15.60 -13.06 14.02
CA PRO A 207 -14.28 -12.50 13.71
C PRO A 207 -14.41 -11.49 12.55
N ARG A 208 -14.97 -10.32 12.85
CA ARG A 208 -15.17 -9.23 11.90
C ARG A 208 -14.87 -7.88 12.53
N ASP A 209 -14.21 -7.02 11.76
CA ASP A 209 -13.91 -5.66 12.18
C ASP A 209 -15.18 -4.80 12.18
N ILE A 210 -15.44 -4.12 13.30
CA ILE A 210 -16.45 -3.06 13.41
C ILE A 210 -15.68 -1.77 13.67
N TYR A 211 -15.49 -0.99 12.61
CA TYR A 211 -14.70 0.21 12.62
C TYR A 211 -15.28 1.32 13.50
N SER A 212 -14.39 2.13 14.07
CA SER A 212 -14.74 3.24 14.94
C SER A 212 -13.63 4.28 14.93
N TRP A 213 -13.98 5.56 15.08
CA TRP A 213 -13.02 6.64 15.39
C TRP A 213 -12.60 6.63 16.87
N HIS A 214 -13.25 5.81 17.69
CA HIS A 214 -12.93 5.57 19.09
C HIS A 214 -12.37 4.15 19.28
N ARG A 215 -12.62 3.53 20.44
CA ARG A 215 -12.27 2.13 20.66
C ARG A 215 -13.12 1.23 19.75
N PRO A 216 -12.50 0.43 18.88
CA PRO A 216 -13.21 -0.52 18.03
C PRO A 216 -13.61 -1.79 18.80
N ASN A 217 -14.39 -2.68 18.18
CA ASN A 217 -14.86 -3.91 18.84
C ASN A 217 -13.74 -4.87 19.26
N TRP A 218 -12.57 -4.81 18.61
CA TRP A 218 -11.42 -5.65 18.97
C TRP A 218 -10.57 -5.11 20.13
N TYR A 219 -10.86 -3.91 20.66
CA TYR A 219 -9.99 -3.26 21.65
C TYR A 219 -9.75 -4.12 22.89
N GLU A 220 -10.80 -4.61 23.54
CA GLU A 220 -10.67 -5.43 24.75
C GLU A 220 -10.09 -6.81 24.45
N HIS A 221 -10.31 -7.35 23.24
CA HIS A 221 -9.74 -8.62 22.79
C HIS A 221 -8.22 -8.51 22.62
N THR A 222 -7.75 -7.49 21.90
CA THR A 222 -6.31 -7.19 21.79
C THR A 222 -5.69 -6.86 23.14
N ALA A 223 -6.41 -6.17 24.04
CA ALA A 223 -5.93 -5.90 25.39
C ALA A 223 -5.71 -7.21 26.18
N ALA A 224 -6.60 -8.19 26.03
CA ALA A 224 -6.43 -9.52 26.62
C ALA A 224 -5.23 -10.28 26.01
N GLU A 225 -5.04 -10.21 24.69
CA GLU A 225 -3.87 -10.80 24.02
C GLU A 225 -2.56 -10.19 24.52
N CYS A 226 -2.47 -8.86 24.60
CA CYS A 226 -1.32 -8.13 25.17
C CYS A 226 -1.03 -8.56 26.61
N ARG A 227 -2.09 -8.74 27.42
CA ARG A 227 -1.96 -9.20 28.81
C ARG A 227 -1.47 -10.65 28.87
N ALA A 228 -1.96 -11.51 28.00
CA ALA A 228 -1.50 -12.89 27.88
C ALA A 228 -0.01 -12.98 27.48
N VAL A 229 0.46 -12.13 26.57
CA VAL A 229 1.89 -12.02 26.24
C VAL A 229 2.73 -11.57 27.44
N ARG A 230 2.20 -10.64 28.26
CA ARG A 230 2.92 -10.09 29.42
C ARG A 230 2.96 -11.03 30.61
N GLU A 231 1.88 -11.74 30.86
CA GLU A 231 1.67 -12.51 32.09
C GLU A 231 1.79 -14.02 31.87
N ASN A 232 1.78 -14.49 30.62
CA ASN A 232 1.84 -15.91 30.26
C ASN A 232 2.72 -16.11 29.01
N VAL A 233 2.38 -17.11 28.19
CA VAL A 233 3.05 -17.41 26.93
C VAL A 233 2.03 -17.29 25.80
N ALA A 234 2.42 -16.60 24.73
CA ALA A 234 1.67 -16.49 23.49
C ALA A 234 2.52 -16.99 22.33
N VAL A 235 1.88 -17.28 21.20
CA VAL A 235 2.55 -17.62 19.94
C VAL A 235 2.09 -16.63 18.88
N LEU A 236 3.04 -15.98 18.22
CA LEU A 236 2.79 -15.02 17.15
C LEU A 236 3.22 -15.61 15.80
N ASP A 237 2.33 -15.57 14.82
CA ASP A 237 2.68 -15.91 13.44
C ASP A 237 3.33 -14.70 12.75
N LEU A 238 4.66 -14.76 12.60
CA LEU A 238 5.47 -13.75 11.93
C LEU A 238 5.93 -14.23 10.55
N SER A 239 5.30 -15.27 10.00
CA SER A 239 5.68 -15.88 8.72
C SER A 239 5.63 -14.91 7.54
N SER A 240 4.89 -13.80 7.64
CA SER A 240 4.82 -12.80 6.58
C SER A 240 5.99 -11.81 6.54
N PHE A 241 6.86 -11.76 7.56
CA PHE A 241 8.03 -10.87 7.54
C PHE A 241 8.89 -11.14 6.29
N GLY A 242 9.40 -10.08 5.66
CA GLY A 242 10.31 -10.23 4.52
C GLY A 242 11.56 -10.98 4.93
N LYS A 243 12.01 -11.93 4.12
CA LYS A 243 13.22 -12.75 4.37
C LYS A 243 14.03 -12.81 3.09
N HIS A 244 15.14 -12.08 3.08
CA HIS A 244 16.04 -12.03 1.95
C HIS A 244 17.35 -12.70 2.32
N LEU A 245 17.69 -13.78 1.63
CA LEU A 245 18.96 -14.45 1.77
C LEU A 245 19.99 -13.76 0.87
N ILE A 246 20.97 -13.10 1.48
CA ILE A 246 22.07 -12.40 0.81
C ILE A 246 23.29 -13.32 0.84
N GLN A 247 23.83 -13.64 -0.33
CA GLN A 247 24.86 -14.67 -0.49
C GLN A 247 25.99 -14.22 -1.39
N GLY A 248 27.18 -14.76 -1.14
CA GLY A 248 28.36 -14.60 -1.99
C GLY A 248 29.54 -13.99 -1.23
N ARG A 249 30.74 -14.13 -1.80
CA ARG A 249 32.00 -13.71 -1.16
C ARG A 249 32.05 -12.21 -0.80
N ASP A 250 31.26 -11.38 -1.48
CA ASP A 250 31.18 -9.94 -1.26
C ASP A 250 29.97 -9.53 -0.38
N ALA A 251 29.17 -10.48 0.14
CA ALA A 251 27.95 -10.17 0.87
C ALA A 251 28.21 -9.35 2.15
N CYS A 252 29.23 -9.72 2.92
CA CYS A 252 29.63 -8.95 4.10
C CYS A 252 30.12 -7.55 3.71
N ARG A 253 30.88 -7.42 2.62
CA ARG A 253 31.36 -6.12 2.11
C ARG A 253 30.21 -5.19 1.73
N LEU A 254 29.21 -5.71 1.02
CA LEU A 254 27.99 -4.97 0.68
C LEU A 254 27.26 -4.52 1.95
N LEU A 255 26.96 -5.45 2.85
CA LEU A 255 26.16 -5.17 4.04
C LEU A 255 26.89 -4.22 4.99
N GLN A 256 28.20 -4.36 5.17
CA GLN A 256 29.03 -3.46 5.98
C GLN A 256 28.99 -2.01 5.47
N ARG A 257 28.93 -1.83 4.13
CA ARG A 257 28.83 -0.52 3.50
C ARG A 257 27.42 0.07 3.58
N LEU A 258 26.40 -0.78 3.51
CA LEU A 258 25.00 -0.37 3.40
C LEU A 258 24.32 -0.17 4.77
N CYS A 259 24.72 -0.94 5.77
CA CYS A 259 24.16 -0.92 7.12
C CYS A 259 24.88 0.12 8.00
N ALA A 260 24.12 0.75 8.91
CA ALA A 260 24.66 1.70 9.88
C ALA A 260 25.39 1.03 11.06
N ASN A 261 25.12 -0.25 11.32
CA ASN A 261 25.78 -1.04 12.36
C ASN A 261 26.84 -1.97 11.77
N ASP A 262 27.70 -2.53 12.62
CA ASP A 262 28.75 -3.46 12.22
C ASP A 262 28.16 -4.82 11.81
N MET A 263 28.38 -5.21 10.55
CA MET A 263 27.90 -6.47 9.96
C MET A 263 28.98 -7.56 9.94
N ASP A 264 30.25 -7.19 10.13
CA ASP A 264 31.38 -8.14 10.21
C ASP A 264 31.51 -8.74 11.61
N VAL A 265 30.38 -9.22 12.12
CA VAL A 265 30.26 -9.92 13.40
C VAL A 265 30.40 -11.43 13.21
N GLU A 266 30.72 -12.20 14.24
CA GLU A 266 30.80 -13.67 14.11
C GLU A 266 29.52 -14.31 13.54
N PRO A 267 29.61 -15.37 12.71
CA PRO A 267 28.45 -16.16 12.32
C PRO A 267 27.63 -16.65 13.53
N GLY A 268 26.31 -16.67 13.37
CA GLY A 268 25.34 -16.93 14.45
C GLY A 268 24.85 -15.67 15.18
N ARG A 269 25.41 -14.49 14.88
CA ARG A 269 24.97 -13.22 15.46
C ARG A 269 23.82 -12.60 14.68
N ILE A 270 22.98 -11.92 15.43
CA ILE A 270 21.84 -11.14 14.97
C ILE A 270 22.14 -9.67 15.27
N VAL A 271 22.00 -8.80 14.26
CA VAL A 271 22.25 -7.36 14.38
C VAL A 271 21.03 -6.59 13.91
N TYR A 272 20.47 -5.78 14.79
CA TYR A 272 19.49 -4.76 14.42
C TYR A 272 20.22 -3.56 13.82
N THR A 273 19.77 -3.11 12.65
CA THR A 273 20.45 -2.07 11.87
C THR A 273 19.49 -1.34 10.93
N HIS A 274 19.94 -0.18 10.46
CA HIS A 274 19.28 0.60 9.43
C HIS A 274 20.14 0.64 8.18
N MET A 275 19.53 0.84 7.01
CA MET A 275 20.24 1.25 5.79
C MET A 275 19.85 2.68 5.47
N LEU A 276 20.86 3.53 5.26
CA LEU A 276 20.66 4.97 5.15
C LEU A 276 20.87 5.44 3.70
N ASN A 277 20.16 6.49 3.31
CA ASN A 277 20.49 7.25 2.12
C ASN A 277 21.68 8.19 2.37
N ARG A 278 22.20 8.82 1.31
CA ARG A 278 23.36 9.73 1.37
C ARG A 278 23.16 10.96 2.27
N ARG A 279 21.92 11.31 2.62
CA ARG A 279 21.58 12.41 3.53
C ARG A 279 21.40 11.95 4.97
N GLY A 280 21.61 10.66 5.26
CA GLY A 280 21.42 10.08 6.59
C GLY A 280 19.96 9.75 6.93
N GLY A 281 19.04 9.85 5.96
CA GLY A 281 17.67 9.39 6.13
C GLY A 281 17.59 7.86 6.14
N ILE A 282 16.69 7.31 6.95
CA ILE A 282 16.48 5.87 7.07
C ILE A 282 15.61 5.40 5.89
N GLU A 283 16.14 4.47 5.10
CA GLU A 283 15.41 3.86 3.97
C GLU A 283 14.91 2.45 4.32
N VAL A 284 15.64 1.75 5.18
CA VAL A 284 15.36 0.37 5.58
C VAL A 284 15.65 0.21 7.07
N ASP A 285 14.75 -0.45 7.79
CA ASP A 285 14.91 -0.89 9.18
C ASP A 285 14.75 -2.41 9.23
N VAL A 286 15.83 -3.11 9.60
CA VAL A 286 15.90 -4.58 9.51
C VAL A 286 16.72 -5.21 10.62
N THR A 287 16.50 -6.50 10.78
CA THR A 287 17.42 -7.37 11.50
C THR A 287 18.22 -8.22 10.51
N VAL A 288 19.53 -8.30 10.70
CA VAL A 288 20.44 -9.08 9.85
C VAL A 288 21.05 -10.21 10.67
N ASN A 289 20.86 -11.45 10.21
CA ASN A 289 21.44 -12.65 10.82
C ASN A 289 22.63 -13.11 9.97
N ARG A 290 23.85 -13.12 10.50
CA ARG A 290 25.00 -13.73 9.80
C ARG A 290 24.93 -15.24 9.96
N LEU A 291 24.66 -15.98 8.88
CA LEU A 291 24.49 -17.44 8.91
C LEU A 291 25.81 -18.18 8.70
N SER A 292 26.68 -17.65 7.85
CA SER A 292 28.05 -18.12 7.59
C SER A 292 28.94 -16.95 7.18
N GLU A 293 30.19 -17.23 6.80
CA GLU A 293 31.13 -16.22 6.29
C GLU A 293 30.54 -15.38 5.14
N ASP A 294 29.80 -16.03 4.25
CA ASP A 294 29.32 -15.53 2.97
C ASP A 294 27.77 -15.57 2.83
N ARG A 295 27.03 -15.78 3.92
CA ARG A 295 25.56 -15.85 3.91
C ARG A 295 24.93 -15.08 5.06
N PHE A 296 23.94 -14.27 4.73
CA PHE A 296 23.18 -13.46 5.66
C PHE A 296 21.69 -13.60 5.38
N MET A 297 20.87 -13.59 6.43
CA MET A 297 19.42 -13.45 6.32
C MET A 297 19.02 -12.06 6.78
N VAL A 298 18.49 -11.25 5.87
CA VAL A 298 17.88 -9.96 6.19
C VAL A 298 16.39 -10.20 6.43
N VAL A 299 15.94 -9.89 7.64
CA VAL A 299 14.53 -9.99 8.04
C VAL A 299 13.95 -8.59 8.14
N SER A 300 12.89 -8.34 7.36
CA SER A 300 12.22 -7.05 7.28
C SER A 300 10.73 -7.12 7.60
N SER A 301 10.12 -5.97 7.82
CA SER A 301 8.67 -5.89 8.02
C SER A 301 7.91 -6.42 6.81
N ALA A 302 6.77 -7.06 7.06
CA ALA A 302 5.90 -7.57 6.00
C ALA A 302 5.41 -6.47 5.04
N MET A 303 5.41 -5.20 5.46
CA MET A 303 4.93 -4.05 4.67
C MET A 303 5.98 -3.44 3.73
N PHE A 304 7.27 -3.75 3.91
CA PHE A 304 8.35 -3.12 3.16
C PHE A 304 9.18 -4.10 2.34
N GLN A 305 8.86 -5.40 2.40
CA GLN A 305 9.57 -6.50 1.76
C GLN A 305 10.11 -6.17 0.34
N PRO A 306 9.29 -5.76 -0.65
CA PRO A 306 9.79 -5.51 -2.00
C PRO A 306 10.66 -4.25 -2.10
N ARG A 307 10.37 -3.21 -1.31
CA ARG A 307 11.17 -1.97 -1.29
C ARG A 307 12.54 -2.20 -0.66
N ASP A 308 12.60 -2.90 0.47
CA ASP A 308 13.87 -3.24 1.13
C ASP A 308 14.77 -4.04 0.21
N ARG A 309 14.19 -5.02 -0.52
CA ARG A 309 14.90 -5.79 -1.53
C ARG A 309 15.44 -4.89 -2.64
N ALA A 310 14.59 -4.04 -3.22
CA ALA A 310 14.99 -3.14 -4.30
C ALA A 310 16.10 -2.17 -3.86
N TRP A 311 16.06 -1.72 -2.60
CA TRP A 311 17.12 -0.91 -2.01
C TRP A 311 18.45 -1.66 -1.98
N ILE A 312 18.49 -2.89 -1.48
CA ILE A 312 19.72 -3.68 -1.41
C ILE A 312 20.23 -4.00 -2.83
N GLU A 313 19.36 -4.46 -3.73
CA GLU A 313 19.73 -4.82 -5.11
C GLU A 313 20.38 -3.64 -5.86
N ARG A 314 19.87 -2.42 -5.68
CA ARG A 314 20.43 -1.21 -6.31
C ARG A 314 21.83 -0.85 -5.81
N HIS A 315 22.20 -1.28 -4.61
CA HIS A 315 23.48 -0.96 -4.00
C HIS A 315 24.56 -2.02 -4.23
N ILE A 316 24.24 -3.10 -4.94
CA ILE A 316 25.22 -4.09 -5.41
C ILE A 316 26.05 -3.43 -6.52
N ALA A 317 27.37 -3.32 -6.31
CA ALA A 317 28.27 -2.80 -7.32
C ALA A 317 28.48 -3.81 -8.46
N PRO A 318 28.77 -3.37 -9.71
CA PRO A 318 28.93 -4.29 -10.85
C PRO A 318 30.01 -5.37 -10.68
N ASP A 319 31.01 -5.14 -9.82
CA ASP A 319 32.10 -6.06 -9.51
C ASP A 319 31.85 -6.94 -8.26
N GLU A 320 30.78 -6.67 -7.50
CA GLU A 320 30.43 -7.42 -6.29
C GLU A 320 29.75 -8.75 -6.66
N HIS A 321 30.30 -9.86 -6.18
CA HIS A 321 29.69 -11.17 -6.36
C HIS A 321 28.71 -11.45 -5.20
N VAL A 322 27.52 -10.85 -5.32
CA VAL A 322 26.41 -10.97 -4.37
C VAL A 322 25.12 -11.38 -5.08
N PHE A 323 24.36 -12.28 -4.46
CA PHE A 323 23.03 -12.70 -4.90
C PHE A 323 22.02 -12.48 -3.79
N ILE A 324 20.81 -12.10 -4.17
CA ILE A 324 19.68 -11.90 -3.25
C ILE A 324 18.58 -12.86 -3.66
N THR A 325 18.16 -13.70 -2.72
CA THR A 325 17.02 -14.61 -2.90
C THR A 325 15.94 -14.24 -1.91
N ASP A 326 14.76 -13.91 -2.40
CA ASP A 326 13.56 -13.80 -1.56
C ASP A 326 13.11 -15.20 -1.14
N VAL A 327 13.29 -15.52 0.13
CA VAL A 327 12.90 -16.81 0.73
C VAL A 327 11.70 -16.66 1.65
N THR A 328 10.97 -15.53 1.57
CA THR A 328 9.88 -15.18 2.49
C THR A 328 8.79 -16.24 2.55
N ALA A 329 8.36 -16.75 1.40
CA ALA A 329 7.32 -17.79 1.31
C ALA A 329 7.85 -19.20 1.67
N GLY A 330 9.17 -19.41 1.69
CA GLY A 330 9.77 -20.70 2.00
C GLY A 330 9.94 -20.97 3.50
N TRP A 331 9.76 -19.96 4.36
CA TRP A 331 10.03 -20.05 5.79
C TRP A 331 8.88 -19.49 6.62
N SER A 332 8.40 -20.29 7.56
CA SER A 332 7.48 -19.83 8.61
C SER A 332 8.28 -19.29 9.80
N VAL A 333 7.71 -18.32 10.51
CA VAL A 333 8.31 -17.75 11.72
C VAL A 333 7.26 -17.74 12.81
N LEU A 334 7.63 -18.30 13.95
CA LEU A 334 6.86 -18.25 15.18
C LEU A 334 7.71 -17.53 16.23
N ALA A 335 7.08 -16.64 16.98
CA ALA A 335 7.67 -16.00 18.16
C ALA A 335 6.84 -16.30 19.40
#